data_AF-A0A8J9SQL1-F1
#
_entry.id   AF-A0A8J9SQL1-F1
#
_cell.length_a   1.000
_cell.length_b   1.000
_cell.length_c   1.000
_cell.angle_alpha   90.00
_cell.angle_beta   90.00
_cell.angle_gamma   90.00
#
_symmetry.space_group_name_H-M   'P 1'
#
loop_
_entity.id
_entity.type
_entity.pdbx_description
1 polymer ?
#
loop_
_entity_poly.entity_id
_entity_poly.type
_entity_poly.pdbx_seq_one_letter_code
_entity_poly.pdbx_strand_id
1 'polypeptide(L)'
;MCRMDKHLQSAVREPRFVQTDDGGSIIALALHCVMVEQGFRVAAEKKFGGGTSAFSPAADWHGKYTNEWVFDYNRAGYVSKFQLHCSLQPGSGKMFVHAREADSPTNMRYMGLLVDKYVPDPGKAKGNSWEGVLVEQEALKQQLIEYVVGPLLVAALPLQEPDEALSSPPEDWMTQLSSYFTPTYDSGISRRDLFLAGAALAAASLGVFFLAKSRHRA
;
A
#
# COMPACT_ATOMS: atom_id res chain seq x y z
N MET A 1 30.60 -8.55 -15.01
CA MET A 1 29.34 -8.18 -15.71
C MET A 1 28.19 -8.72 -14.87
N CYS A 2 27.48 -7.88 -14.13
CA CYS A 2 26.20 -8.28 -13.52
C CYS A 2 25.24 -8.55 -14.66
N ARG A 3 24.75 -9.79 -14.77
CA ARG A 3 23.62 -10.12 -15.65
C ARG A 3 22.49 -9.23 -15.17
N MET A 4 22.01 -8.36 -16.06
CA MET A 4 20.81 -7.55 -15.83
C MET A 4 19.71 -8.55 -15.46
N ASP A 5 19.37 -8.59 -14.18
CA ASP A 5 18.53 -9.65 -13.64
C ASP A 5 17.17 -9.62 -14.36
N LYS A 6 16.53 -10.78 -14.46
CA LYS A 6 15.21 -11.04 -15.11
C LYS A 6 14.10 -10.07 -14.68
N HIS A 7 14.37 -9.29 -13.65
CA HIS A 7 13.61 -8.29 -12.93
C HIS A 7 13.06 -7.15 -13.81
N LEU A 8 13.91 -6.32 -14.43
CA LEU A 8 13.45 -5.23 -15.32
C LEU A 8 12.64 -5.77 -16.51
N GLN A 9 13.06 -6.92 -17.07
CA GLN A 9 12.41 -7.54 -18.22
C GLN A 9 11.02 -8.13 -17.91
N SER A 10 10.69 -8.38 -16.65
CA SER A 10 9.44 -9.02 -16.27
C SER A 10 8.24 -8.08 -16.39
N ALA A 11 8.40 -6.82 -15.95
CA ALA A 11 7.40 -5.76 -16.08
C ALA A 11 7.53 -5.03 -17.42
N VAL A 12 8.76 -4.74 -17.85
CA VAL A 12 9.08 -3.95 -19.04
C VAL A 12 10.23 -4.59 -19.83
N ARG A 13 9.88 -5.43 -20.81
CA ARG A 13 10.84 -6.22 -21.60
C ARG A 13 11.91 -5.38 -22.31
N GLU A 14 11.55 -4.20 -22.79
CA GLU A 14 12.40 -3.37 -23.65
C GLU A 14 12.24 -1.88 -23.29
N PRO A 15 13.29 -1.05 -23.39
CA PRO A 15 13.22 0.37 -23.06
C PRO A 15 12.40 1.20 -24.05
N ARG A 16 11.99 0.64 -25.21
CA ARG A 16 11.18 1.31 -26.24
C ARG A 16 9.88 1.94 -25.73
N PHE A 17 9.42 1.57 -24.53
CA PHE A 17 8.28 2.22 -23.89
C PHE A 17 8.59 3.64 -23.44
N VAL A 18 9.86 4.00 -23.29
CA VAL A 18 10.34 5.35 -23.04
C VAL A 18 10.28 6.10 -24.38
N GLN A 19 9.28 6.98 -24.51
CA GLN A 19 9.05 7.76 -25.74
C GLN A 19 9.79 9.10 -25.73
N THR A 20 10.42 9.45 -24.61
CA THR A 20 11.00 10.75 -24.34
C THR A 20 12.51 10.66 -24.10
N ASP A 21 13.21 11.75 -24.41
CA ASP A 21 14.66 11.86 -24.25
C ASP A 21 15.07 12.33 -22.86
N ASP A 22 14.15 12.26 -21.89
CA ASP A 22 14.39 12.69 -20.52
C ASP A 22 14.76 11.49 -19.64
N GLY A 23 15.79 11.65 -18.81
CA GLY A 23 16.20 10.61 -17.86
C GLY A 23 15.18 10.34 -16.75
N GLY A 24 14.22 11.25 -16.53
CA GLY A 24 13.19 11.12 -15.50
C GLY A 24 12.23 9.97 -15.78
N SER A 25 11.75 9.86 -17.02
CA SER A 25 10.87 8.78 -17.47
C SER A 25 11.53 7.40 -17.36
N ILE A 26 12.83 7.32 -17.66
CA ILE A 26 13.66 6.10 -17.53
C ILE A 26 13.72 5.67 -16.06
N ILE A 27 14.03 6.60 -15.15
CA ILE A 27 14.07 6.31 -13.72
C ILE A 27 12.67 5.96 -13.21
N ALA A 28 11.63 6.70 -13.59
CA ALA A 28 10.25 6.42 -13.19
C ALA A 28 9.83 4.98 -13.55
N LEU A 29 10.22 4.52 -14.75
CA LEU A 29 9.95 3.17 -15.22
C LEU A 29 10.78 2.10 -14.48
N ALA A 30 12.04 2.40 -14.17
CA ALA A 30 12.87 1.53 -13.34
C ALA A 30 12.28 1.37 -11.93
N LEU A 31 11.83 2.47 -11.32
CA LEU A 31 11.16 2.44 -10.01
C LEU A 31 9.84 1.65 -10.05
N HIS A 32 9.07 1.78 -11.13
CA HIS A 32 7.89 0.95 -11.36
C HIS A 32 8.22 -0.55 -11.37
N CYS A 33 9.30 -0.96 -12.04
CA CYS A 33 9.72 -2.36 -12.05
C CYS A 33 10.07 -2.86 -10.64
N VAL A 34 10.76 -2.04 -9.83
CA VAL A 34 11.05 -2.36 -8.43
C VAL A 34 9.76 -2.50 -7.62
N MET A 35 8.76 -1.63 -7.81
CA MET A 35 7.45 -1.80 -7.16
C MET A 35 6.81 -3.14 -7.54
N VAL A 36 6.82 -3.50 -8.82
CA VAL A 36 6.26 -4.77 -9.29
C VAL A 36 6.97 -5.98 -8.66
N GLU A 37 8.30 -5.95 -8.55
CA GLU A 37 9.07 -6.98 -7.86
C GLU A 37 8.69 -7.13 -6.39
N GLN A 38 8.30 -6.04 -5.74
CA GLN A 38 7.82 -6.04 -4.37
C GLN A 38 6.36 -6.53 -4.25
N GLY A 39 5.76 -7.05 -5.31
CA GLY A 39 4.42 -7.65 -5.31
C GLY A 39 3.29 -6.66 -5.61
N PHE A 40 3.60 -5.43 -5.99
CA PHE A 40 2.61 -4.47 -6.45
C PHE A 40 2.15 -4.80 -7.88
N ARG A 41 0.89 -4.50 -8.19
CA ARG A 41 0.27 -4.70 -9.49
C ARG A 41 -0.43 -3.42 -9.91
N VAL A 42 -0.34 -3.05 -11.18
CA VAL A 42 -1.01 -1.84 -11.68
C VAL A 42 -2.52 -1.99 -11.49
N ALA A 43 -3.18 -0.93 -10.99
CA ALA A 43 -4.61 -0.94 -10.74
C ALA A 43 -5.39 -1.24 -12.04
N ALA A 44 -6.28 -2.24 -11.98
CA ALA A 44 -6.91 -2.88 -13.14
C ALA A 44 -7.85 -1.98 -13.97
N GLU A 45 -8.18 -0.79 -13.47
CA GLU A 45 -9.11 0.15 -14.12
C GLU A 45 -8.46 0.88 -15.32
N LYS A 46 -7.13 0.76 -15.51
CA LYS A 46 -6.42 1.44 -16.60
C LYS A 46 -6.30 0.57 -17.85
N LYS A 47 -6.50 1.19 -19.03
CA LYS A 47 -6.25 0.54 -20.33
C LYS A 47 -4.75 0.35 -20.51
N PHE A 48 -4.31 -0.86 -20.83
CA PHE A 48 -2.90 -1.19 -21.07
C PHE A 48 -2.53 -0.89 -22.53
N GLY A 49 -1.48 -0.10 -22.75
CA GLY A 49 -1.00 0.21 -24.09
C GLY A 49 -0.34 -1.03 -24.69
N GLY A 50 -0.94 -1.62 -25.74
CA GLY A 50 -0.36 -2.80 -26.41
C GLY A 50 -0.77 -4.16 -25.83
N GLY A 51 -1.79 -4.23 -24.96
CA GLY A 51 -2.44 -5.49 -24.58
C GLY A 51 -1.84 -6.25 -23.39
N THR A 52 -1.06 -5.60 -22.52
CA THR A 52 -0.15 -6.31 -21.62
C THR A 52 -0.50 -6.15 -20.14
N SER A 53 -0.67 -7.31 -19.48
CA SER A 53 -0.27 -7.66 -18.10
C SER A 53 -0.54 -6.66 -16.96
N ALA A 54 -1.05 -7.16 -15.82
CA ALA A 54 -1.17 -6.39 -14.57
C ALA A 54 0.18 -5.84 -14.00
N PHE A 55 1.30 -6.15 -14.66
CA PHE A 55 2.65 -5.72 -14.33
C PHE A 55 3.21 -4.66 -15.28
N SER A 56 2.52 -4.36 -16.38
CA SER A 56 2.95 -3.32 -17.32
C SER A 56 2.38 -1.97 -16.92
N PRO A 57 3.09 -0.86 -17.18
CA PRO A 57 2.56 0.47 -16.91
C PRO A 57 1.28 0.73 -17.73
N ALA A 58 0.42 1.61 -17.23
CA ALA A 58 -0.79 2.02 -17.93
C ALA A 58 -0.47 2.69 -19.27
N ALA A 59 -1.36 2.63 -20.28
CA ALA A 59 -1.09 3.24 -21.59
C ALA A 59 -0.73 4.73 -21.52
N ASP A 60 -1.30 5.43 -20.54
CA ASP A 60 -1.19 6.85 -20.28
C ASP A 60 -0.17 7.18 -19.18
N TRP A 61 0.75 6.27 -18.85
CA TRP A 61 1.73 6.46 -17.76
C TRP A 61 2.71 7.61 -17.99
N HIS A 62 2.97 7.97 -19.25
CA HIS A 62 3.70 9.19 -19.65
C HIS A 62 2.96 10.47 -19.27
N GLY A 63 1.76 10.34 -18.73
CA GLY A 63 1.06 11.38 -18.02
C GLY A 63 0.50 12.48 -18.91
N LYS A 64 -0.17 13.41 -18.23
CA LYS A 64 -0.66 14.67 -18.77
C LYS A 64 0.42 15.77 -18.72
N TYR A 65 1.40 15.61 -17.84
CA TYR A 65 2.43 16.59 -17.55
C TYR A 65 3.79 16.04 -17.97
N THR A 66 4.59 16.86 -18.65
CA THR A 66 5.84 16.43 -19.29
C THR A 66 6.90 15.90 -18.33
N ASN A 67 6.85 16.29 -17.05
CA ASN A 67 7.87 15.95 -16.06
C ASN A 67 7.30 15.19 -14.85
N GLU A 68 6.12 14.59 -14.98
CA GLU A 68 5.48 13.86 -13.90
C GLU A 68 4.93 12.52 -14.37
N TRP A 69 5.21 11.47 -13.58
CA TRP A 69 4.76 10.11 -13.84
C TRP A 69 4.05 9.56 -12.61
N VAL A 70 2.83 9.06 -12.79
CA VAL A 70 1.99 8.56 -11.70
C VAL A 70 1.57 7.13 -11.98
N PHE A 71 1.92 6.24 -11.05
CA PHE A 71 1.57 4.83 -11.10
C PHE A 71 0.66 4.49 -9.92
N ASP A 72 -0.48 3.89 -10.21
CA ASP A 72 -1.43 3.43 -9.20
C ASP A 72 -1.37 1.91 -9.12
N TYR A 73 -1.32 1.39 -7.89
CA TYR A 73 -1.10 -0.02 -7.60
C TYR A 73 -2.13 -0.58 -6.63
N ASN A 74 -2.37 -1.88 -6.80
CA ASN A 74 -2.93 -2.77 -5.79
C ASN A 74 -1.83 -3.73 -5.33
N ARG A 75 -1.91 -4.23 -4.09
CA ARG A 75 -1.03 -5.27 -3.58
C ARG A 75 -1.84 -6.31 -2.84
N ALA A 76 -1.58 -7.60 -3.11
CA ALA A 76 -2.25 -8.69 -2.41
C ALA A 76 -1.94 -8.62 -0.91
N GLY A 77 -2.95 -8.87 -0.07
CA GLY A 77 -2.84 -8.78 1.39
C GLY A 77 -2.99 -7.36 1.95
N TYR A 78 -3.33 -6.36 1.13
CA TYR A 78 -3.61 -4.99 1.57
C TYR A 78 -4.95 -4.51 0.99
N VAL A 79 -5.74 -3.78 1.79
CA VAL A 79 -7.04 -3.21 1.37
C VAL A 79 -6.82 -2.00 0.47
N SER A 80 -5.91 -1.13 0.87
CA SER A 80 -5.73 0.20 0.29
C SER A 80 -5.02 0.15 -1.06
N LYS A 81 -5.33 1.14 -1.91
CA LYS A 81 -4.54 1.41 -3.12
C LYS A 81 -3.24 2.14 -2.75
N PHE A 82 -2.20 1.94 -3.54
CA PHE A 82 -0.92 2.64 -3.39
C PHE A 82 -0.63 3.47 -4.64
N GLN A 83 0.05 4.60 -4.47
CA GLN A 83 0.45 5.46 -5.59
C GLN A 83 1.93 5.78 -5.49
N LEU A 84 2.64 5.63 -6.59
CA LEU A 84 3.98 6.15 -6.79
C LEU A 84 3.90 7.34 -7.75
N HIS A 85 4.24 8.52 -7.26
CA HIS A 85 4.34 9.74 -8.04
C HIS A 85 5.81 10.15 -8.14
N CYS A 86 6.26 10.38 -9.36
CA CYS A 86 7.60 10.78 -9.71
C CYS A 86 7.54 12.15 -10.38
N SER A 87 8.28 13.15 -9.88
CA SER A 87 8.31 14.50 -10.45
C SER A 87 9.76 14.94 -10.69
N LEU A 88 10.09 15.28 -11.94
CA LEU A 88 11.39 15.81 -12.32
C LEU A 88 11.36 17.33 -12.29
N GLN A 89 12.26 17.94 -11.51
CA GLN A 89 12.45 19.38 -11.55
C GLN A 89 13.33 19.76 -12.76
N PRO A 90 12.81 20.50 -13.75
CA PRO A 90 13.58 20.87 -14.92
C PRO A 90 14.78 21.74 -14.54
N GLY A 91 15.92 21.52 -15.21
CA GLY A 91 17.14 22.30 -15.05
C GLY A 91 18.03 21.93 -13.85
N SER A 92 17.49 21.33 -12.78
CA SER A 92 18.30 20.86 -11.65
C SER A 92 18.71 19.39 -11.76
N GLY A 93 18.05 18.62 -12.63
CA GLY A 93 18.25 17.16 -12.73
C GLY A 93 17.80 16.41 -11.48
N LYS A 94 17.08 17.06 -10.55
CA LYS A 94 16.57 16.44 -9.33
C LYS A 94 15.18 15.87 -9.56
N MET A 95 14.99 14.62 -9.17
CA MET A 95 13.73 13.93 -9.22
C MET A 95 13.23 13.64 -7.81
N PHE A 96 11.98 13.96 -7.55
CA PHE A 96 11.29 13.67 -6.29
C PHE A 96 10.36 12.48 -6.49
N VAL A 97 10.55 11.45 -5.68
CA VAL A 97 9.78 10.22 -5.69
C VAL A 97 8.91 10.21 -4.44
N HIS A 98 7.60 10.25 -4.63
CA HIS A 98 6.60 10.27 -3.57
C HIS A 98 5.78 8.98 -3.66
N ALA A 99 5.78 8.17 -2.61
CA ALA A 99 4.88 7.02 -2.51
C ALA A 99 3.87 7.23 -1.38
N ARG A 100 2.61 6.90 -1.62
CA ARG A 100 1.56 7.01 -0.60
C ARG A 100 0.54 5.89 -0.70
N GLU A 101 -0.10 5.64 0.42
CA GLU A 101 -1.36 4.89 0.49
C GLU A 101 -2.52 5.86 0.21
N ALA A 102 -3.43 5.49 -0.69
CA ALA A 102 -4.48 6.39 -1.18
C ALA A 102 -5.46 6.82 -0.07
N ASP A 103 -5.78 5.88 0.81
CA ASP A 103 -6.77 6.05 1.88
C ASP A 103 -6.15 6.52 3.21
N SER A 104 -4.83 6.74 3.24
CA SER A 104 -4.09 7.16 4.43
C SER A 104 -3.19 8.37 4.14
N PRO A 105 -3.61 9.59 4.51
CA PRO A 105 -2.83 10.79 4.24
C PRO A 105 -1.52 10.86 5.04
N THR A 106 -1.41 10.09 6.12
CA THR A 106 -0.22 10.04 6.99
C THR A 106 0.80 8.99 6.53
N ASN A 107 0.40 8.01 5.74
CA ASN A 107 1.29 6.99 5.21
C ASN A 107 1.88 7.43 3.85
N MET A 108 2.87 8.31 3.93
CA MET A 108 3.59 8.84 2.77
C MET A 108 5.10 8.76 2.97
N ARG A 109 5.83 8.42 1.91
CA ARG A 109 7.29 8.36 1.87
C ARG A 109 7.80 9.18 0.70
N TYR A 110 8.95 9.82 0.89
CA TYR A 110 9.59 10.64 -0.13
C TYR A 110 11.08 10.29 -0.25
N MET A 111 11.61 10.39 -1.45
CA MET A 111 13.02 10.21 -1.75
C MET A 111 13.43 11.18 -2.86
N GLY A 112 14.58 11.82 -2.72
CA GLY A 112 15.17 12.66 -3.76
C GLY A 112 16.27 11.91 -4.50
N LEU A 113 16.28 11.99 -5.83
CA LEU A 113 17.28 11.38 -6.70
C LEU A 113 17.92 12.43 -7.60
N LEU A 114 19.20 12.23 -7.95
CA LEU A 114 19.86 12.97 -9.01
C LEU A 114 19.83 12.13 -10.28
N VAL A 115 19.10 12.56 -11.31
CA VAL A 115 18.85 11.77 -12.52
C VAL A 115 20.15 11.40 -13.21
N ASP A 116 21.04 12.37 -13.42
CA ASP A 116 22.32 12.19 -14.12
C ASP A 116 23.24 11.17 -13.46
N LYS A 117 23.04 10.88 -12.16
CA LYS A 117 23.78 9.83 -11.45
C LYS A 117 23.42 8.44 -11.96
N TYR A 118 22.15 8.20 -12.30
CA TYR A 118 21.63 6.89 -12.68
C TYR A 118 21.44 6.76 -14.19
N VAL A 119 21.18 7.85 -14.91
CA VAL A 119 20.97 7.87 -16.36
C VAL A 119 21.94 8.87 -17.00
N PRO A 120 23.20 8.46 -17.26
CA PRO A 120 24.22 9.36 -17.79
C PRO A 120 23.99 9.73 -19.26
N ASP A 121 23.27 8.89 -20.01
CA ASP A 121 22.96 9.10 -21.43
C ASP A 121 21.54 8.61 -21.74
N PRO A 122 20.52 9.50 -21.62
CA PRO A 122 19.13 9.15 -21.94
C PRO A 122 18.93 8.67 -23.38
N GLY A 123 19.79 9.09 -24.32
CA GLY A 123 19.66 8.74 -25.74
C GLY A 123 19.78 7.24 -26.02
N LYS A 124 20.45 6.49 -25.13
CA LYS A 124 20.57 5.03 -25.23
C LYS A 124 19.25 4.28 -25.04
N ALA A 125 18.26 4.90 -24.40
CA ALA A 125 16.96 4.28 -24.17
C ALA A 125 16.16 4.01 -25.46
N LYS A 126 16.55 4.62 -26.58
CA LYS A 126 15.97 4.35 -27.92
C LYS A 126 16.38 2.99 -28.50
N GLY A 127 17.34 2.31 -27.89
CA GLY A 127 17.77 0.98 -28.31
C GLY A 127 16.77 -0.12 -27.95
N ASN A 128 17.12 -1.36 -28.28
CA ASN A 128 16.34 -2.55 -27.91
C ASN A 128 16.83 -3.20 -26.60
N SER A 129 17.77 -2.55 -25.89
CA SER A 129 18.43 -3.08 -24.70
C SER A 129 18.52 -2.02 -23.62
N TRP A 130 18.32 -2.45 -22.37
CA TRP A 130 18.54 -1.63 -21.18
C TRP A 130 20.04 -1.48 -20.82
N GLU A 131 20.93 -2.20 -21.51
CA GLU A 131 22.35 -2.15 -21.26
C GLU A 131 22.91 -0.73 -21.47
N GLY A 132 23.56 -0.21 -20.43
CA GLY A 132 24.15 1.13 -20.46
C GLY A 132 23.15 2.29 -20.42
N VAL A 133 21.84 2.02 -20.31
CA VAL A 133 20.80 3.04 -20.11
C VAL A 133 20.77 3.49 -18.65
N LEU A 134 20.75 2.52 -17.72
CA LEU A 134 20.72 2.77 -16.27
C LEU A 134 21.99 2.23 -15.62
N VAL A 135 22.65 3.07 -14.83
CA VAL A 135 23.81 2.71 -13.98
C VAL A 135 23.39 2.65 -12.51
N GLU A 136 24.20 2.00 -11.68
CA GLU A 136 23.93 1.84 -10.24
C GLU A 136 22.54 1.25 -9.90
N GLN A 137 22.05 0.33 -10.74
CA GLN A 137 20.67 -0.21 -10.66
C GLN A 137 20.38 -0.85 -9.29
N GLU A 138 21.32 -1.64 -8.76
CA GLU A 138 21.18 -2.28 -7.45
C GLU A 138 21.12 -1.27 -6.31
N ALA A 139 21.91 -0.20 -6.38
CA ALA A 139 21.87 0.86 -5.36
C ALA A 139 20.53 1.60 -5.42
N LEU A 140 20.04 1.93 -6.62
CA LEU A 140 18.72 2.55 -6.81
C LEU A 140 17.60 1.67 -6.23
N LYS A 141 17.62 0.37 -6.54
CA LYS A 141 16.68 -0.62 -6.03
C LYS A 141 16.71 -0.69 -4.51
N GLN A 142 17.91 -0.83 -3.92
CA GLN A 142 18.06 -0.91 -2.47
C GLN A 142 17.54 0.35 -1.78
N GLN A 143 17.87 1.54 -2.29
CA GLN A 143 17.38 2.81 -1.76
C GLN A 143 15.85 2.92 -1.81
N LEU A 144 15.23 2.53 -2.93
CA LEU A 144 13.78 2.56 -3.04
C LEU A 144 13.12 1.60 -2.05
N ILE A 145 13.66 0.39 -1.89
CA ILE A 145 13.13 -0.60 -0.95
C ILE A 145 13.27 -0.10 0.50
N GLU A 146 14.45 0.38 0.87
CA GLU A 146 14.78 0.80 2.23
C GLU A 146 14.02 2.04 2.67
N TYR A 147 13.97 3.08 1.83
CA TYR A 147 13.43 4.38 2.22
C TYR A 147 11.97 4.60 1.82
N VAL A 148 11.46 3.85 0.85
CA VAL A 148 10.10 4.04 0.33
C VAL A 148 9.25 2.81 0.58
N VAL A 149 9.56 1.68 -0.04
CA VAL A 149 8.64 0.53 -0.08
C VAL A 149 8.48 -0.13 1.30
N GLY A 150 9.57 -0.45 1.98
CA GLY A 150 9.53 -1.08 3.31
C GLY A 150 8.73 -0.24 4.31
N PRO A 151 9.12 1.03 4.53
CA PRO A 151 8.40 1.92 5.44
C PRO A 151 6.94 2.21 5.05
N LEU A 152 6.60 2.15 3.76
CA LEU A 152 5.22 2.31 3.28
C LEU A 152 4.37 1.10 3.68
N LEU A 153 4.90 -0.11 3.54
CA LEU A 153 4.19 -1.36 3.83
C LEU A 153 4.05 -1.63 5.32
N VAL A 154 5.06 -1.29 6.12
CA VAL A 154 5.01 -1.43 7.58
C VAL A 154 3.92 -0.55 8.19
N ALA A 155 3.67 0.62 7.58
CA ALA A 155 2.63 1.54 8.04
C ALA A 155 1.25 1.29 7.42
N ALA A 156 1.16 0.44 6.39
CA ALA A 156 -0.09 0.12 5.73
C ALA A 156 -0.86 -0.96 6.50
N LEU A 157 -2.19 -0.86 6.53
CA LEU A 157 -3.03 -1.84 7.20
C LEU A 157 -3.11 -3.12 6.34
N PRO A 158 -2.73 -4.30 6.87
CA PRO A 158 -2.95 -5.55 6.17
C PRO A 158 -4.45 -5.81 6.05
N LEU A 159 -4.84 -6.47 4.97
CA LEU A 159 -6.15 -7.08 4.85
C LEU A 159 -6.27 -8.08 6.01
N GLN A 160 -7.18 -7.83 6.94
CA GLN A 160 -7.58 -8.86 7.89
C GLN A 160 -8.19 -9.98 7.04
N GLU A 161 -7.48 -11.09 6.87
CA GLU A 161 -8.12 -12.29 6.37
C GLU A 161 -9.27 -12.58 7.35
N PRO A 162 -10.51 -12.77 6.87
CA PRO A 162 -11.56 -13.24 7.75
C PRO A 162 -11.02 -14.52 8.37
N ASP A 163 -10.93 -14.53 9.70
CA ASP A 163 -10.35 -15.61 10.47
C ASP A 163 -11.24 -16.85 10.24
N GLU A 164 -11.01 -17.59 9.15
CA GLU A 164 -11.76 -18.80 8.79
C GLU A 164 -11.61 -19.88 9.89
N ALA A 165 -10.67 -19.66 10.83
CA ALA A 165 -10.39 -20.50 11.99
C ALA A 165 -11.41 -20.39 13.15
N LEU A 166 -12.47 -19.57 13.07
CA LEU A 166 -13.55 -19.58 14.08
C LEU A 166 -14.87 -20.20 13.58
N SER A 167 -14.88 -20.81 12.39
CA SER A 167 -16.06 -21.44 11.77
C SER A 167 -16.47 -22.80 12.34
N SER A 168 -15.91 -23.18 13.48
CA SER A 168 -16.50 -24.20 14.33
C SER A 168 -16.14 -23.85 15.76
N PRO A 169 -17.07 -23.29 16.57
CA PRO A 169 -16.90 -23.40 18.01
C PRO A 169 -16.62 -24.89 18.31
N PRO A 170 -15.61 -25.23 19.12
CA PRO A 170 -15.43 -26.61 19.53
C PRO A 170 -16.77 -27.06 20.11
N GLU A 171 -17.38 -28.10 19.55
CA GLU A 171 -18.71 -28.61 19.92
C GLU A 171 -18.82 -28.98 21.42
N ASP A 172 -17.73 -28.83 22.17
CA ASP A 172 -17.53 -29.28 23.53
C ASP A 172 -17.49 -28.15 24.59
N TRP A 173 -17.55 -26.86 24.22
CA TRP A 173 -17.54 -25.79 25.23
C TRP A 173 -18.86 -25.69 26.00
N MET A 174 -20.00 -26.06 25.39
CA MET A 174 -21.27 -26.19 26.12
C MET A 174 -21.22 -27.37 27.11
N THR A 175 -20.57 -28.47 26.74
CA THR A 175 -20.35 -29.61 27.64
C THR A 175 -19.43 -29.22 28.80
N GLN A 176 -18.35 -28.47 28.53
CA GLN A 176 -17.48 -27.97 29.60
C GLN A 176 -18.19 -26.99 30.53
N LEU A 177 -18.98 -26.04 30.03
CA LEU A 177 -19.73 -25.12 30.90
C LEU A 177 -20.84 -25.82 31.70
N SER A 178 -21.47 -26.87 31.16
CA SER A 178 -22.45 -27.67 31.90
C SER A 178 -21.85 -28.39 33.11
N SER A 179 -20.55 -28.72 33.05
CA SER A 179 -19.84 -29.35 34.17
C SER A 179 -19.47 -28.38 35.30
N TYR A 180 -19.34 -27.08 34.98
CA TYR A 180 -19.11 -26.02 35.99
C TYR A 180 -20.42 -25.47 36.57
N PHE A 181 -21.55 -25.72 35.91
CA PHE A 181 -22.90 -25.40 36.38
C PHE A 181 -23.64 -26.66 36.82
N THR A 182 -23.03 -27.53 37.64
CA THR A 182 -23.84 -28.34 38.55
C THR A 182 -24.26 -27.46 39.72
N PRO A 183 -25.54 -27.11 39.85
CA PRO A 183 -26.00 -26.38 41.01
C PRO A 183 -25.97 -27.35 42.19
N THR A 184 -25.01 -27.22 43.10
CA THR A 184 -25.26 -27.62 44.49
C THR A 184 -26.23 -26.59 45.07
N TYR A 185 -27.51 -26.72 44.69
CA TYR A 185 -28.61 -26.07 45.39
C TYR A 185 -28.74 -26.78 46.75
N ASP A 186 -27.97 -26.29 47.72
CA ASP A 186 -28.46 -26.30 49.08
C ASP A 186 -29.38 -25.09 49.25
N SER A 187 -30.63 -25.39 49.58
CA SER A 187 -31.77 -24.50 49.63
C SER A 187 -31.61 -23.39 50.67
N GLY A 188 -31.70 -22.12 50.25
CA GLY A 188 -31.72 -21.03 51.23
C GLY A 188 -31.93 -19.59 50.77
N ILE A 189 -32.32 -19.30 49.52
CA ILE A 189 -32.50 -17.91 49.07
C ILE A 189 -33.98 -17.62 48.77
N SER A 190 -34.54 -16.72 49.56
CA SER A 190 -35.93 -16.27 49.51
C SER A 190 -36.16 -15.32 48.33
N ARG A 191 -37.32 -15.47 47.67
CA ARG A 191 -37.75 -14.70 46.47
C ARG A 191 -37.77 -13.17 46.61
N ARG A 192 -37.52 -12.61 47.80
CA ARG A 192 -37.53 -11.16 48.03
C ARG A 192 -36.27 -10.45 47.52
N ASP A 193 -35.14 -11.13 47.42
CA ASP A 193 -33.87 -10.47 47.07
C ASP A 193 -33.68 -10.26 45.55
N LEU A 194 -34.47 -10.96 44.73
CA LEU A 194 -34.36 -10.92 43.27
C LEU A 194 -34.97 -9.67 42.62
N PHE A 195 -35.81 -8.91 43.34
CA PHE A 195 -36.44 -7.69 42.81
C PHE A 195 -35.63 -6.41 43.04
N LEU A 196 -34.58 -6.42 43.88
CA LEU A 196 -33.79 -5.22 44.19
C LEU A 196 -32.59 -5.01 43.23
N ALA A 197 -32.09 -6.06 42.58
CA ALA A 197 -30.96 -5.95 41.66
C ALA A 197 -31.34 -5.37 40.28
N GLY A 198 -32.62 -5.33 39.92
CA GLY A 198 -33.10 -4.86 38.62
C GLY A 198 -33.19 -3.33 38.46
N ALA A 199 -33.04 -2.54 39.52
CA ALA A 199 -33.27 -1.09 39.47
C ALA A 199 -32.01 -0.23 39.24
N ALA A 200 -30.80 -0.80 39.32
CA ALA A 200 -29.56 -0.03 39.29
C ALA A 200 -29.00 0.27 37.88
N LEU A 201 -29.49 -0.40 36.82
CA LEU A 201 -28.89 -0.32 35.47
C LEU A 201 -29.57 0.69 34.53
N ALA A 202 -30.60 1.42 34.96
CA ALA A 202 -31.35 2.35 34.11
C ALA A 202 -30.92 3.84 34.23
N ALA A 203 -30.04 4.20 35.16
CA ALA A 203 -29.72 5.61 35.47
C ALA A 203 -28.47 6.16 34.74
N ALA A 204 -27.71 5.34 34.01
CA ALA A 204 -26.43 5.75 33.43
C ALA A 204 -26.50 6.24 31.96
N SER A 205 -27.67 6.21 31.32
CA SER A 205 -27.80 6.44 29.86
C SER A 205 -28.26 7.83 29.42
N LEU A 206 -28.47 8.80 30.33
CA LEU A 206 -29.00 10.13 29.99
C LEU A 206 -27.95 11.27 29.98
N GLY A 207 -26.67 11.00 30.23
CA GLY A 207 -25.65 12.04 30.49
C GLY A 207 -24.87 12.61 29.29
N VAL A 208 -24.93 12.02 28.10
CA VAL A 208 -23.95 12.33 27.03
C VAL A 208 -24.49 13.28 25.93
N PHE A 209 -25.77 13.61 25.93
CA PHE A 209 -26.39 14.33 24.80
C PHE A 209 -26.21 15.87 24.76
N PHE A 210 -25.63 16.52 25.79
CA PHE A 210 -25.61 17.99 25.87
C PHE A 210 -24.26 18.69 25.61
N LEU A 211 -23.17 17.98 25.31
CA LEU A 211 -21.84 18.62 25.18
C LEU A 211 -21.36 18.87 23.74
N ALA A 212 -22.14 18.53 22.71
CA ALA A 212 -21.69 18.62 21.31
C ALA A 212 -22.03 19.94 20.57
N LYS A 213 -22.66 20.93 21.22
CA LYS A 213 -23.21 22.11 20.51
C LYS A 213 -22.47 23.44 20.68
N SER A 214 -21.27 23.48 21.29
CA SER A 214 -20.64 24.77 21.64
C SER A 214 -19.32 25.13 20.92
N ARG A 215 -18.91 24.41 19.87
CA ARG A 215 -17.58 24.65 19.24
C ARG A 215 -17.57 24.96 17.74
N HIS A 216 -18.65 25.55 17.22
CA HIS A 216 -18.61 26.24 15.93
C HIS A 216 -19.03 27.71 16.11
N ARG A 217 -18.05 28.55 16.46
CA ARG A 217 -17.98 30.00 16.14
C ARG A 217 -16.69 30.56 16.74
N ALA A 218 -15.64 30.58 15.93
CA ALA A 218 -14.55 31.56 15.92
C ALA A 218 -13.82 31.40 14.58
#